data_AF-A0A831V2K9-F1
#
_entry.id   AF-A0A831V2K9-F1
#
_cell.length_a   1.000
_cell.length_b   1.000
_cell.length_c   1.000
_cell.angle_alpha   90.00
_cell.angle_beta   90.00
_cell.angle_gamma   90.00
#
_symmetry.space_group_name_H-M   'P 1'
#
loop_
_entity.id
_entity.type
_entity.pdbx_description
1 polymer ?
#
loop_
_entity_poly.entity_id
_entity_poly.type
_entity_poly.pdbx_seq_one_letter_code
_entity_poly.pdbx_strand_id
1 'polypeptide(L)'
;DLAGKLRFTGTRFTADNLAGTFLGRAFRAQVAPRDGAATRIRAQTRLSAAGVQSVIGPTGATPIGSAVFDSIDGVTDVDLQVDVPHGASTVDVRVDSRLAGWQSALPAPFDKPAGREWPLRVDLSLASGALDALSARLETGDTWRADLDFAPDGQLASSRVGNRDIPADVAASGQPAAHRVGLRLDSLALGPWLEWWASIEAADIEARASAKGPSESIAGRLWLDARLGRLRLGDWWMEGVSLGFSPRDDGWWLGVSGDENRGELRLSDKDANSPGKLEGRFDRLRLHRRDTASTAESSPAVAWDLAALPSADLSVADLHVDDMILGQLALSAKLSTQLTAQPDDGDYRIDRIDWRPVPTLSVTGSGRIENGVGAGPEGQQTQLSLTLEGDDVGQAISAIHGDSPIQGGSIKEGALSISWPGSPSSFAVSRVAGHGQFTLEEGQLRGIDPGAGRLVGLMSLGALTDRLRLDFRDVTREGLYFESLAGRWHLDRGRLTVDALNLTNPSLRAFIDGNIDLVDRRLDLVARVYADFGMLLPLIGTVAGGPLVGGAVLAIQETVKQLDQATEPSVTYHIGGSFDAPEVLRVEVPAPAGGSSNG
;
A
#
# COMPACT_ATOMS: atom_id res chain seq x y z
N ASP A 1 -42.48 -10.17 37.77
CA ASP A 1 -43.18 -11.06 38.72
C ASP A 1 -42.21 -11.88 39.53
N LEU A 2 -42.46 -12.06 40.84
CA LEU A 2 -41.62 -12.83 41.76
C LEU A 2 -42.50 -13.81 42.56
N ALA A 3 -42.16 -15.08 42.56
CA ALA A 3 -42.85 -16.15 43.27
C ALA A 3 -41.84 -16.97 44.10
N GLY A 4 -42.19 -17.30 45.34
CA GLY A 4 -41.35 -18.11 46.23
C GLY A 4 -41.62 -17.82 47.70
N LYS A 5 -41.01 -18.62 48.59
CA LYS A 5 -41.13 -18.44 50.05
C LYS A 5 -39.84 -17.82 50.59
N LEU A 6 -39.95 -16.62 51.15
CA LEU A 6 -38.88 -15.94 51.89
C LEU A 6 -39.07 -16.22 53.39
N ARG A 7 -38.03 -16.71 54.06
CA ARG A 7 -38.00 -16.89 55.51
C ARG A 7 -37.16 -15.78 56.15
N PHE A 8 -37.66 -15.25 57.25
CA PHE A 8 -37.06 -14.15 57.99
C PHE A 8 -36.74 -14.59 59.43
N THR A 9 -35.53 -14.29 59.91
CA THR A 9 -35.13 -14.55 61.30
C THR A 9 -34.17 -13.47 61.79
N GLY A 10 -34.66 -12.55 62.63
CA GLY A 10 -33.87 -11.41 63.10
C GLY A 10 -33.52 -10.46 61.95
N THR A 11 -32.24 -10.31 61.61
CA THR A 11 -31.78 -9.54 60.44
C THR A 11 -31.45 -10.42 59.22
N ARG A 12 -31.73 -11.74 59.31
CA ARG A 12 -31.34 -12.71 58.28
C ARG A 12 -32.52 -13.04 57.35
N PHE A 13 -32.24 -13.01 56.05
CA PHE A 13 -33.16 -13.40 54.99
C PHE A 13 -32.67 -14.70 54.34
N THR A 14 -33.58 -15.65 54.14
CA THR A 14 -33.29 -16.91 53.44
C THR A 14 -34.39 -17.27 52.45
N ALA A 15 -34.02 -17.74 51.27
CA ALA A 15 -34.93 -18.33 50.31
C ALA A 15 -34.20 -19.36 49.44
N ASP A 16 -34.79 -20.53 49.26
CA ASP A 16 -34.16 -21.66 48.56
C ASP A 16 -34.56 -21.76 47.08
N ASN A 17 -35.70 -21.17 46.70
CA ASN A 17 -36.24 -21.27 45.34
C ASN A 17 -37.16 -20.09 45.02
N LEU A 18 -36.58 -18.91 44.84
CA LEU A 18 -37.28 -17.78 44.24
C LEU A 18 -37.30 -17.97 42.73
N ALA A 19 -38.42 -17.69 42.08
CA ALA A 19 -38.56 -17.70 40.64
C ALA A 19 -39.27 -16.44 40.18
N GLY A 20 -38.95 -15.94 38.99
CA GLY A 20 -39.57 -14.74 38.49
C GLY A 20 -39.17 -14.40 37.08
N THR A 21 -39.48 -13.18 36.66
CA THR A 21 -39.10 -12.63 35.36
C THR A 21 -38.17 -11.43 35.54
N PHE A 22 -37.03 -11.46 34.84
CA PHE A 22 -36.03 -10.40 34.77
C PHE A 22 -35.70 -10.14 33.31
N LEU A 23 -35.90 -8.91 32.83
CA LEU A 23 -35.68 -8.50 31.43
C LEU A 23 -36.40 -9.42 30.41
N GLY A 24 -37.65 -9.77 30.73
CA GLY A 24 -38.46 -10.66 29.88
C GLY A 24 -38.04 -12.14 29.90
N ARG A 25 -37.07 -12.52 30.75
CA ARG A 25 -36.58 -13.91 30.86
C ARG A 25 -36.82 -14.46 32.26
N ALA A 26 -37.09 -15.76 32.33
CA ALA A 26 -37.29 -16.42 33.62
C ALA A 26 -35.96 -16.50 34.38
N PHE A 27 -35.98 -16.21 35.67
CA PHE A 27 -34.83 -16.41 36.56
C PHE A 27 -35.20 -17.31 37.73
N ARG A 28 -34.18 -17.94 38.32
CA ARG A 28 -34.25 -18.63 39.61
C ARG A 28 -33.23 -18.01 40.56
N ALA A 29 -33.56 -17.85 41.83
CA ALA A 29 -32.64 -17.28 42.80
C ALA A 29 -32.72 -17.95 44.19
N GLN A 30 -31.58 -17.91 44.87
CA GLN A 30 -31.39 -18.32 46.25
C GLN A 30 -30.87 -17.12 47.05
N VAL A 31 -31.36 -16.97 48.28
CA VAL A 31 -30.95 -15.92 49.20
C VAL A 31 -30.44 -16.58 50.46
N ALA A 32 -29.24 -16.19 50.89
CA ALA A 32 -28.63 -16.71 52.12
C ALA A 32 -27.90 -15.58 52.87
N PRO A 33 -27.90 -15.59 54.22
CA PRO A 33 -27.07 -14.68 54.99
C PRO A 33 -25.59 -15.03 54.80
N ARG A 34 -24.74 -14.00 54.78
CA ARG A 34 -23.28 -14.10 54.73
C ARG A 34 -22.71 -13.48 56.00
N ASP A 35 -22.16 -14.33 56.87
CA ASP A 35 -21.49 -13.98 58.13
C ASP A 35 -22.31 -13.09 59.09
N GLY A 36 -23.63 -12.99 58.88
CA GLY A 36 -24.55 -12.17 59.67
C GLY A 36 -24.50 -10.66 59.39
N ALA A 37 -23.56 -10.19 58.58
CA ALA A 37 -23.35 -8.78 58.24
C ALA A 37 -23.66 -8.45 56.76
N ALA A 38 -24.02 -9.44 55.96
CA ALA A 38 -24.43 -9.26 54.57
C ALA A 38 -25.48 -10.29 54.15
N THR A 39 -26.20 -10.00 53.07
CA THR A 39 -27.09 -10.92 52.38
C THR A 39 -26.49 -11.25 51.02
N ARG A 40 -26.39 -12.54 50.68
CA ARG A 40 -25.97 -13.01 49.36
C ARG A 40 -27.17 -13.53 48.58
N ILE A 41 -27.33 -13.06 47.36
CA ILE A 41 -28.31 -13.53 46.39
C ILE A 41 -27.54 -14.22 45.27
N ARG A 42 -27.88 -15.47 44.97
CA ARG A 42 -27.39 -16.17 43.77
C ARG A 42 -28.55 -16.39 42.83
N ALA A 43 -28.45 -15.95 41.59
CA ALA A 43 -29.49 -16.11 40.60
C ALA A 43 -28.95 -16.69 39.29
N GLN A 44 -29.80 -17.42 38.58
CA GLN A 44 -29.53 -17.91 37.24
C GLN A 44 -30.60 -17.39 36.31
N THR A 45 -30.19 -16.81 35.19
CA THR A 45 -31.10 -16.26 34.18
C THR A 45 -30.49 -16.38 32.79
N ARG A 46 -31.25 -15.96 31.79
CA ARG A 46 -30.78 -15.78 30.42
C ARG A 46 -30.82 -14.32 30.03
N LEU A 47 -29.80 -13.84 29.34
CA LEU A 47 -29.70 -12.45 28.88
C LEU A 47 -29.47 -12.39 27.36
N SER A 48 -30.15 -11.44 26.70
CA SER A 48 -29.84 -11.00 25.34
C SER A 48 -29.05 -9.69 25.38
N ALA A 49 -28.38 -9.33 24.29
CA ALA A 49 -27.68 -8.05 24.14
C ALA A 49 -28.60 -6.85 24.44
N ALA A 50 -29.79 -6.81 23.81
CA ALA A 50 -30.79 -5.77 24.07
C ALA A 50 -31.24 -5.72 25.54
N GLY A 51 -31.33 -6.88 26.21
CA GLY A 51 -31.65 -6.94 27.64
C GLY A 51 -30.55 -6.27 28.47
N VAL A 52 -29.29 -6.56 28.19
CA VAL A 52 -28.14 -5.94 28.88
C VAL A 52 -28.09 -4.43 28.61
N GLN A 53 -28.25 -3.99 27.37
CA GLN A 53 -28.25 -2.57 26.99
C GLN A 53 -29.32 -1.79 27.77
N SER A 54 -30.51 -2.38 27.98
CA SER A 54 -31.57 -1.74 28.78
C SER A 54 -31.23 -1.54 30.26
N VAL A 55 -30.30 -2.34 30.81
CA VAL A 55 -29.85 -2.23 32.21
C VAL A 55 -28.77 -1.17 32.37
N ILE A 56 -27.84 -1.08 31.41
CA ILE A 56 -26.74 -0.11 31.47
C ILE A 56 -27.26 1.32 31.31
N GLY A 57 -28.43 1.50 30.66
CA GLY A 57 -29.12 2.78 30.61
C GLY A 57 -28.35 3.87 29.86
N PRO A 58 -28.58 5.16 30.16
CA PRO A 58 -27.94 6.29 29.45
C PRO A 58 -26.42 6.27 29.51
N THR A 59 -25.83 5.74 30.58
CA THR A 59 -24.38 5.61 30.78
C THR A 59 -23.71 4.73 29.72
N GLY A 60 -24.44 3.77 29.15
CA GLY A 60 -23.94 2.89 28.07
C GLY A 60 -24.38 3.29 26.66
N ALA A 61 -25.23 4.31 26.54
CA ALA A 61 -25.84 4.74 25.28
C ALA A 61 -24.93 5.69 24.48
N THR A 62 -23.68 5.28 24.27
CA THR A 62 -22.75 5.99 23.38
C THR A 62 -22.87 5.43 21.96
N PRO A 63 -22.56 6.19 20.89
CA PRO A 63 -22.62 5.66 19.52
C PRO A 63 -21.80 4.37 19.36
N ILE A 64 -20.60 4.33 19.94
CA ILE A 64 -19.73 3.14 19.94
C ILE A 64 -20.35 2.00 20.76
N GLY A 65 -20.89 2.29 21.96
CA GLY A 65 -21.52 1.28 22.81
C GLY A 65 -22.72 0.61 22.12
N SER A 66 -23.60 1.41 21.52
CA SER A 66 -24.73 0.92 20.74
C SER A 66 -24.28 0.06 19.56
N ALA A 67 -23.31 0.53 18.75
CA ALA A 67 -22.80 -0.22 17.61
C ALA A 67 -22.19 -1.59 18.01
N VAL A 68 -21.53 -1.66 19.16
CA VAL A 68 -21.03 -2.93 19.72
C VAL A 68 -22.19 -3.86 20.07
N PHE A 69 -23.22 -3.37 20.77
CA PHE A 69 -24.38 -4.20 21.12
C PHE A 69 -25.21 -4.62 19.90
N ASP A 70 -25.34 -3.76 18.89
CA ASP A 70 -26.01 -4.08 17.63
C ASP A 70 -25.26 -5.15 16.83
N SER A 71 -23.94 -5.27 17.05
CA SER A 71 -23.11 -6.31 16.48
C SER A 71 -23.21 -7.64 17.25
N ILE A 72 -23.99 -7.72 18.32
CA ILE A 72 -24.16 -8.92 19.15
C ILE A 72 -25.63 -9.38 19.13
N ASP A 73 -25.84 -10.66 18.85
CA ASP A 73 -27.18 -11.25 18.85
C ASP A 73 -27.20 -12.56 19.64
N GLY A 74 -28.40 -13.03 19.98
CA GLY A 74 -28.65 -14.27 20.66
C GLY A 74 -28.87 -14.11 22.17
N VAL A 75 -28.80 -15.24 22.87
CA VAL A 75 -29.12 -15.35 24.29
C VAL A 75 -28.12 -16.27 24.96
N THR A 76 -27.61 -15.90 26.12
CA THR A 76 -26.69 -16.71 26.92
C THR A 76 -27.22 -16.93 28.33
N ASP A 77 -26.88 -18.08 28.91
CA ASP A 77 -27.08 -18.34 30.33
C ASP A 77 -26.09 -17.50 31.15
N VAL A 78 -26.55 -16.99 32.29
CA VAL A 78 -25.80 -16.10 33.18
C VAL A 78 -26.05 -16.50 34.63
N ASP A 79 -24.96 -16.66 35.37
CA ASP A 79 -24.96 -16.81 36.81
C ASP A 79 -24.66 -15.44 37.45
N LEU A 80 -25.53 -15.02 38.37
CA LEU A 80 -25.45 -13.75 39.08
C LEU A 80 -25.20 -14.01 40.56
N GLN A 81 -24.29 -13.28 41.17
CA GLN A 81 -24.12 -13.21 42.62
C GLN A 81 -24.17 -11.75 43.06
N VAL A 82 -25.14 -11.40 43.89
CA VAL A 82 -25.26 -10.07 44.49
C VAL A 82 -24.94 -10.18 45.98
N ASP A 83 -23.95 -9.45 46.45
CA ASP A 83 -23.57 -9.35 47.85
C ASP A 83 -24.02 -7.97 48.38
N VAL A 84 -25.02 -7.99 49.27
CA VAL A 84 -25.63 -6.79 49.88
C VAL A 84 -25.19 -6.68 51.35
N PRO A 85 -24.17 -5.89 51.68
CA PRO A 85 -23.76 -5.64 53.06
C PRO A 85 -24.84 -4.90 53.86
N HIS A 86 -24.98 -5.23 55.13
CA HIS A 86 -25.92 -4.57 56.04
C HIS A 86 -25.27 -3.29 56.60
N GLY A 87 -25.85 -2.13 56.31
CA GLY A 87 -25.38 -0.84 56.84
C GLY A 87 -24.25 -0.17 56.04
N ALA A 88 -23.80 -0.76 54.94
CA ALA A 88 -22.99 -0.09 53.93
C ALA A 88 -23.85 0.29 52.72
N SER A 89 -23.42 1.31 51.97
CA SER A 89 -24.11 1.80 50.76
C SER A 89 -23.58 1.17 49.48
N THR A 90 -22.60 0.28 49.57
CA THR A 90 -22.01 -0.41 48.42
C THR A 90 -22.63 -1.79 48.23
N VAL A 91 -22.91 -2.17 46.98
CA VAL A 91 -23.42 -3.49 46.61
C VAL A 91 -22.52 -4.06 45.52
N ASP A 92 -22.01 -5.26 45.75
CA ASP A 92 -21.17 -5.95 44.77
C ASP A 92 -22.01 -6.93 43.95
N VAL A 93 -21.87 -6.90 42.64
CA VAL A 93 -22.53 -7.84 41.71
C VAL A 93 -21.48 -8.54 40.88
N ARG A 94 -21.45 -9.87 40.94
CA ARG A 94 -20.68 -10.71 40.02
C ARG A 94 -21.60 -11.37 39.01
N VAL A 95 -21.16 -11.36 37.76
CA VAL A 95 -21.81 -11.97 36.61
C VAL A 95 -20.81 -12.94 36.00
N ASP A 96 -21.15 -14.22 35.93
CA ASP A 96 -20.37 -15.24 35.22
C ASP A 96 -21.20 -15.78 34.05
N SER A 97 -20.58 -15.90 32.87
CA SER A 97 -21.20 -16.51 31.69
C SER A 97 -20.15 -17.18 30.83
N ARG A 98 -20.56 -18.19 30.05
CA ARG A 98 -19.73 -18.76 28.99
C ARG A 98 -19.95 -18.10 27.63
N LEU A 99 -20.90 -17.16 27.56
CA LEU A 99 -21.38 -16.52 26.34
C LEU A 99 -21.82 -17.54 25.26
N ALA A 100 -22.20 -18.75 25.67
CA ALA A 100 -22.72 -19.76 24.77
C ALA A 100 -24.08 -19.29 24.23
N GLY A 101 -24.24 -19.26 22.90
CA GLY A 101 -25.45 -18.76 22.25
C GLY A 101 -25.44 -17.26 21.92
N TRP A 102 -24.46 -16.48 22.40
CA TRP A 102 -24.20 -15.14 21.86
C TRP A 102 -23.32 -15.24 20.62
N GLN A 103 -23.70 -14.55 19.55
CA GLN A 103 -22.88 -14.35 18.36
C GLN A 103 -22.40 -12.90 18.31
N SER A 104 -21.21 -12.67 17.77
CA SER A 104 -20.69 -11.33 17.49
C SER A 104 -20.26 -11.24 16.03
N ALA A 105 -20.77 -10.22 15.34
CA ALA A 105 -20.42 -9.84 13.98
C ALA A 105 -19.34 -8.73 13.96
N LEU A 106 -18.72 -8.43 15.10
CA LEU A 106 -17.57 -7.53 15.14
C LEU A 106 -16.43 -8.08 14.28
N PRO A 107 -15.57 -7.22 13.73
CA PRO A 107 -14.37 -7.69 13.05
C PRO A 107 -13.43 -8.49 13.95
N ALA A 108 -12.63 -9.36 13.36
CA ALA A 108 -11.61 -10.14 14.06
C ALA A 108 -10.67 -9.23 14.89
N PRO A 109 -10.32 -9.60 16.13
CA PRO A 109 -10.48 -10.93 16.73
C PRO A 109 -11.80 -11.13 17.50
N PHE A 110 -12.76 -10.22 17.38
CA PHE A 110 -14.02 -10.27 18.14
C PHE A 110 -15.18 -10.89 17.37
N ASP A 111 -14.93 -11.44 16.18
CA ASP A 111 -15.91 -12.26 15.47
C ASP A 111 -16.15 -13.56 16.25
N LYS A 112 -17.41 -13.83 16.57
CA LYS A 112 -17.79 -14.97 17.42
C LYS A 112 -19.00 -15.69 16.86
N PRO A 113 -18.88 -16.96 16.43
CA PRO A 113 -20.05 -17.77 16.14
C PRO A 113 -20.76 -18.17 17.45
N ALA A 114 -22.09 -18.31 17.39
CA ALA A 114 -22.93 -18.64 18.55
C ALA A 114 -22.47 -19.90 19.33
N GLY A 115 -21.90 -20.88 18.64
CA GLY A 115 -21.45 -22.16 19.24
C GLY A 115 -20.10 -22.11 19.94
N ARG A 116 -19.30 -21.04 19.81
CA ARG A 116 -18.01 -20.89 20.51
C ARG A 116 -18.24 -20.30 21.89
N GLU A 117 -17.68 -20.90 22.93
CA GLU A 117 -17.75 -20.36 24.29
C GLU A 117 -16.61 -19.37 24.54
N TRP A 118 -16.93 -18.19 25.08
CA TRP A 118 -15.96 -17.22 25.59
C TRP A 118 -16.30 -16.92 27.04
N PRO A 119 -15.63 -17.57 28.01
CA PRO A 119 -15.84 -17.30 29.43
C PRO A 119 -15.69 -15.81 29.75
N LEU A 120 -16.75 -15.23 30.28
CA LEU A 120 -16.85 -13.84 30.72
C LEU A 120 -17.14 -13.82 32.22
N ARG A 121 -16.36 -13.04 32.96
CA ARG A 121 -16.69 -12.59 34.30
C ARG A 121 -16.79 -11.08 34.31
N VAL A 122 -17.83 -10.54 34.94
CA VAL A 122 -17.99 -9.12 35.22
C VAL A 122 -18.23 -8.95 36.71
N ASP A 123 -17.44 -8.11 37.37
CA ASP A 123 -17.63 -7.67 38.74
C ASP A 123 -18.03 -6.18 38.69
N LEU A 124 -19.15 -5.82 39.31
CA LEU A 124 -19.70 -4.47 39.39
C LEU A 124 -19.74 -4.04 40.86
N SER A 125 -19.37 -2.79 41.12
CA SER A 125 -19.59 -2.10 42.40
C SER A 125 -20.66 -1.04 42.19
N LEU A 126 -21.72 -1.08 42.98
CA LEU A 126 -22.73 -0.03 43.01
C LEU A 126 -22.64 0.74 44.32
N ALA A 127 -22.43 2.06 44.26
CA ALA A 127 -22.42 2.93 45.42
C ALA A 127 -23.69 3.80 45.44
N SER A 128 -24.46 3.74 46.51
CA SER A 128 -25.69 4.53 46.68
C SER A 128 -26.71 4.35 45.54
N GLY A 129 -26.71 3.17 44.89
CA GLY A 129 -27.60 2.83 43.78
C GLY A 129 -27.11 3.25 42.39
N ALA A 130 -25.95 3.90 42.28
CA ALA A 130 -25.29 4.20 41.01
C ALA A 130 -24.13 3.21 40.77
N LEU A 131 -23.79 2.94 39.50
CA LEU A 131 -22.60 2.18 39.14
C LEU A 131 -21.36 3.03 39.48
N ASP A 132 -20.44 2.45 40.26
CA ASP A 132 -19.21 3.09 40.74
C ASP A 132 -17.99 2.53 39.99
N ALA A 133 -17.92 1.20 39.86
CA ALA A 133 -16.86 0.53 39.11
C ALA A 133 -17.36 -0.73 38.39
N LEU A 134 -16.72 -1.07 37.28
CA LEU A 134 -16.91 -2.32 36.53
C LEU A 134 -15.55 -2.90 36.16
N SER A 135 -15.32 -4.16 36.51
CA SER A 135 -14.18 -4.96 36.06
C SER A 135 -14.69 -6.17 35.29
N ALA A 136 -14.26 -6.34 34.06
CA ALA A 136 -14.60 -7.49 33.23
C ALA A 136 -13.35 -8.25 32.80
N ARG A 137 -13.49 -9.57 32.68
CA ARG A 137 -12.47 -10.49 32.19
C ARG A 137 -13.10 -11.45 31.19
N LEU A 138 -12.59 -11.45 29.97
CA LEU A 138 -13.06 -12.29 28.86
C LEU A 138 -11.92 -13.16 28.35
N GLU A 139 -12.18 -14.46 28.17
CA GLU A 139 -11.19 -15.43 27.65
C GLU A 139 -11.58 -15.84 26.22
N THR A 140 -10.78 -15.44 25.22
CA THR A 140 -11.01 -15.75 23.79
C THR A 140 -9.90 -16.60 23.15
N GLY A 141 -8.92 -16.99 23.95
CA GLY A 141 -7.60 -17.48 23.52
C GLY A 141 -6.51 -16.59 24.14
N ASP A 142 -6.78 -15.28 24.15
CA ASP A 142 -6.14 -14.29 25.02
C ASP A 142 -7.07 -13.91 26.17
N THR A 143 -6.49 -13.38 27.26
CA THR A 143 -7.25 -12.76 28.35
C THR A 143 -7.42 -11.26 28.07
N TRP A 144 -8.66 -10.85 27.86
CA TRP A 144 -9.07 -9.46 27.75
C TRP A 144 -9.60 -8.96 29.09
N ARG A 145 -9.26 -7.70 29.43
CA ARG A 145 -9.74 -7.03 30.64
C ARG A 145 -10.38 -5.69 30.29
N ALA A 146 -11.37 -5.30 31.07
CA ALA A 146 -11.93 -3.95 31.03
C ALA A 146 -12.16 -3.49 32.46
N ASP A 147 -11.50 -2.42 32.88
CA ASP A 147 -11.72 -1.76 34.17
C ASP A 147 -12.25 -0.35 33.89
N LEU A 148 -13.41 -0.03 34.43
CA LEU A 148 -14.16 1.20 34.19
C LEU A 148 -14.54 1.81 35.53
N ASP A 149 -14.20 3.07 35.73
CA ASP A 149 -14.60 3.86 36.91
C ASP A 149 -15.60 4.91 36.49
N PHE A 150 -16.65 5.11 37.30
CA PHE A 150 -17.73 6.04 37.00
C PHE A 150 -17.79 7.14 38.07
N ALA A 151 -18.08 8.36 37.64
CA ALA A 151 -18.36 9.46 38.53
C ALA A 151 -19.77 9.31 39.17
N PRO A 152 -20.06 10.00 40.29
CA PRO A 152 -21.37 9.91 40.96
C PRO A 152 -22.58 10.31 40.10
N ASP A 153 -22.36 11.06 39.02
CA ASP A 153 -23.38 11.43 38.03
C ASP A 153 -23.59 10.35 36.95
N GLY A 154 -22.87 9.23 37.05
CA GLY A 154 -22.94 8.09 36.14
C GLY A 154 -22.10 8.26 34.87
N GLN A 155 -21.28 9.32 34.75
CA GLN A 155 -20.37 9.46 33.61
C GLN A 155 -19.13 8.58 33.77
N LEU A 156 -18.59 8.07 32.67
CA LEU A 156 -17.34 7.30 32.68
C LEU A 156 -16.17 8.22 33.01
N ALA A 157 -15.58 8.05 34.19
CA ALA A 157 -14.47 8.87 34.67
C ALA A 157 -13.11 8.35 34.16
N SER A 158 -12.95 7.03 34.11
CA SER A 158 -11.71 6.39 33.68
C SER A 158 -11.97 5.03 33.06
N SER A 159 -11.15 4.61 32.09
CA SER A 159 -11.25 3.27 31.50
C SER A 159 -9.90 2.70 31.10
N ARG A 160 -9.75 1.39 31.30
CA ARG A 160 -8.63 0.58 30.82
C ARG A 160 -9.18 -0.68 30.17
N VAL A 161 -9.00 -0.81 28.87
CA VAL A 161 -9.57 -1.94 28.11
C VAL A 161 -8.48 -2.59 27.25
N GLY A 162 -8.45 -3.92 27.18
CA GLY A 162 -7.57 -4.64 26.27
C GLY A 162 -6.96 -5.91 26.85
N ASN A 163 -6.06 -6.53 26.11
CA ASN A 163 -5.32 -7.74 26.53
C ASN A 163 -3.86 -7.42 26.90
N ARG A 164 -3.51 -6.14 26.98
CA ARG A 164 -2.19 -5.65 27.41
C ARG A 164 -2.35 -4.50 28.38
N ASP A 165 -1.64 -4.56 29.49
CA ASP A 165 -1.63 -3.46 30.46
C ASP A 165 -0.88 -2.25 29.93
N ILE A 166 -1.47 -1.07 30.16
CA ILE A 166 -0.88 0.24 29.87
C ILE A 166 -0.61 0.96 31.19
N PRO A 167 0.64 1.20 31.58
CA PRO A 167 0.96 1.94 32.79
C PRO A 167 0.19 3.27 32.88
N ALA A 168 -0.26 3.66 34.08
CA ALA A 168 -1.10 4.86 34.26
C ALA A 168 -0.35 6.19 34.02
N ASP A 169 0.96 6.11 33.97
CA ASP A 169 1.94 7.17 33.82
C ASP A 169 2.43 7.35 32.37
N VAL A 170 1.84 6.65 31.38
CA VAL A 170 2.12 6.91 29.95
C VAL A 170 1.48 8.24 29.55
N ALA A 171 2.11 9.33 29.96
CA ALA A 171 1.72 10.69 29.64
C ALA A 171 2.44 11.13 28.36
N ALA A 172 1.82 10.95 27.20
CA ALA A 172 2.24 11.63 25.99
C ALA A 172 1.67 13.06 25.95
N SER A 173 2.02 13.89 26.95
CA SER A 173 1.78 15.36 27.05
C SER A 173 1.63 15.90 28.48
N GLY A 174 1.76 15.07 29.52
CA GLY A 174 1.64 15.53 30.92
C GLY A 174 0.21 15.53 31.48
N GLN A 175 -0.79 15.06 30.73
CA GLN A 175 -2.11 14.72 31.26
C GLN A 175 -2.32 13.19 31.20
N PRO A 176 -2.74 12.53 32.29
CA PRO A 176 -3.10 11.12 32.25
C PRO A 176 -4.32 10.94 31.33
N ALA A 177 -4.18 10.10 30.30
CA ALA A 177 -5.33 9.72 29.49
C ALA A 177 -6.35 8.99 30.39
N ALA A 178 -7.52 9.60 30.55
CA ALA A 178 -8.63 9.03 31.32
C ALA A 178 -9.06 7.68 30.74
N HIS A 179 -8.99 7.52 29.41
CA HIS A 179 -9.39 6.31 28.70
C HIS A 179 -8.20 5.71 27.95
N ARG A 180 -7.93 4.42 28.19
CA ARG A 180 -6.76 3.69 27.68
C ARG A 180 -7.15 2.35 27.07
N VAL A 181 -6.63 2.07 25.88
CA VAL A 181 -6.84 0.80 25.16
C VAL A 181 -5.51 0.14 24.82
N GLY A 182 -5.25 -1.02 25.41
CA GLY A 182 -3.97 -1.72 25.34
C GLY A 182 -4.09 -3.04 24.61
N LEU A 183 -3.52 -3.12 23.40
CA LEU A 183 -3.67 -4.29 22.54
C LEU A 183 -2.32 -5.01 22.35
N ARG A 184 -2.34 -6.33 22.33
CA ARG A 184 -1.29 -7.18 21.80
C ARG A 184 -1.95 -8.22 20.90
N LEU A 185 -1.71 -8.16 19.60
CA LEU A 185 -2.31 -9.07 18.64
C LEU A 185 -1.23 -9.65 17.74
N ASP A 186 -1.35 -10.92 17.39
CA ASP A 186 -0.45 -11.52 16.39
C ASP A 186 -0.70 -10.91 15.01
N SER A 187 -1.96 -10.66 14.66
CA SER A 187 -2.31 -9.96 13.44
C SER A 187 -3.60 -9.16 13.58
N LEU A 188 -3.67 -8.01 12.89
CA LEU A 188 -4.87 -7.19 12.78
C LEU A 188 -5.12 -6.84 11.31
N ALA A 189 -6.30 -7.18 10.81
CA ALA A 189 -6.77 -6.72 9.50
C ALA A 189 -7.55 -5.41 9.69
N LEU A 190 -6.97 -4.30 9.26
CA LEU A 190 -7.50 -2.97 9.53
C LEU A 190 -8.75 -2.64 8.70
N GLY A 191 -8.84 -3.16 7.48
CA GLY A 191 -9.96 -2.87 6.55
C GLY A 191 -11.36 -3.07 7.17
N PRO A 192 -11.70 -4.28 7.66
CA PRO A 192 -12.99 -4.52 8.31
C PRO A 192 -13.29 -3.62 9.51
N TRP A 193 -12.25 -3.21 10.26
CA TRP A 193 -12.42 -2.26 11.36
C TRP A 193 -12.70 -0.85 10.87
N LEU A 194 -12.05 -0.39 9.80
CA LEU A 194 -12.33 0.91 9.19
C LEU A 194 -13.76 0.97 8.64
N GLU A 195 -14.23 -0.10 7.98
CA GLU A 195 -15.61 -0.22 7.49
C GLU A 195 -16.62 -0.17 8.64
N TRP A 196 -16.36 -0.91 9.73
CA TRP A 196 -17.20 -0.88 10.93
C TRP A 196 -17.23 0.52 11.54
N TRP A 197 -16.08 1.19 11.69
CA TRP A 197 -16.02 2.56 12.23
C TRP A 197 -16.76 3.57 11.35
N ALA A 198 -16.61 3.48 10.03
CA ALA A 198 -17.30 4.35 9.07
C ALA A 198 -18.83 4.22 9.19
N SER A 199 -19.35 3.02 9.46
CA SER A 199 -20.78 2.78 9.68
C SER A 199 -21.33 3.51 10.92
N ILE A 200 -20.50 3.65 11.95
CA ILE A 200 -20.84 4.38 13.19
C ILE A 200 -20.86 5.88 12.92
N GLU A 201 -19.86 6.40 12.20
CA GLU A 201 -19.81 7.82 11.82
C GLU A 201 -21.03 8.22 10.98
N ALA A 202 -21.41 7.40 9.99
CA ALA A 202 -22.57 7.65 9.16
C ALA A 202 -23.88 7.72 9.98
N ALA A 203 -24.09 6.76 10.88
CA ALA A 203 -25.26 6.73 11.75
C ALA A 203 -25.29 7.92 12.75
N ASP A 204 -24.13 8.34 13.26
CA ASP A 204 -24.02 9.49 14.17
C ASP A 204 -24.27 10.82 13.43
N ILE A 205 -23.83 10.97 12.18
CA ILE A 205 -24.15 12.14 11.34
C ILE A 205 -25.67 12.26 11.12
N GLU A 206 -26.35 11.17 10.78
CA GLU A 206 -27.82 11.14 10.62
C GLU A 206 -28.55 11.48 11.93
N ALA A 207 -28.06 10.97 13.06
CA ALA A 207 -28.62 11.25 14.37
C ALA A 207 -28.39 12.72 14.81
N ARG A 208 -27.20 13.27 14.56
CA ARG A 208 -26.84 14.68 14.86
C ARG A 208 -27.60 15.67 13.99
N ALA A 209 -27.89 15.35 12.74
CA ALA A 209 -28.78 16.16 11.89
C ALA A 209 -30.19 16.33 12.51
N SER A 210 -30.58 15.42 13.40
CA SER A 210 -31.88 15.40 14.08
C SER A 210 -31.85 15.91 15.53
N ALA A 211 -30.68 16.17 16.13
CA ALA A 211 -30.52 16.50 17.55
C ALA A 211 -29.90 17.90 17.78
N LYS A 212 -30.47 18.68 18.72
CA LYS A 212 -29.87 19.93 19.24
C LYS A 212 -29.18 19.65 20.57
N GLY A 213 -27.85 19.47 20.56
CA GLY A 213 -27.03 19.39 21.76
C GLY A 213 -25.54 19.20 21.44
N PRO A 214 -24.61 19.66 22.30
CA PRO A 214 -23.19 19.40 22.11
C PRO A 214 -22.91 17.90 22.30
N SER A 215 -22.32 17.28 21.27
CA SER A 215 -21.83 15.90 21.33
C SER A 215 -20.38 15.94 21.80
N GLU A 216 -20.12 15.57 23.06
CA GLU A 216 -18.75 15.32 23.52
C GLU A 216 -18.24 14.01 22.92
N SER A 217 -17.27 14.11 22.01
CA SER A 217 -16.63 12.96 21.39
C SER A 217 -15.71 12.26 22.41
N ILE A 218 -16.01 11.00 22.75
CA ILE A 218 -15.12 10.10 23.51
C ILE A 218 -13.73 10.01 22.86
N ALA A 219 -13.71 10.22 21.54
CA ALA A 219 -12.51 10.18 20.73
C ALA A 219 -11.45 11.20 21.22
N GLY A 220 -11.86 12.38 21.73
CA GLY A 220 -10.93 13.41 22.21
C GLY A 220 -10.13 13.07 23.48
N ARG A 221 -10.36 11.92 24.13
CA ARG A 221 -9.68 11.52 25.38
C ARG A 221 -9.18 10.07 25.39
N LEU A 222 -9.18 9.39 24.24
CA LEU A 222 -8.79 8.00 24.12
C LEU A 222 -7.31 7.86 23.75
N TRP A 223 -6.56 7.12 24.57
CA TRP A 223 -5.21 6.71 24.24
C TRP A 223 -5.20 5.23 23.87
N LEU A 224 -4.65 4.89 22.72
CA LEU A 224 -4.49 3.51 22.27
C LEU A 224 -3.03 3.19 22.04
N ASP A 225 -2.59 2.04 22.54
CA ASP A 225 -1.31 1.45 22.17
C ASP A 225 -1.49 -0.02 21.89
N ALA A 226 -1.16 -0.37 20.66
CA ALA A 226 -1.28 -1.70 20.13
C ALA A 226 0.11 -2.22 19.71
N ARG A 227 0.46 -3.42 20.16
CA ARG A 227 1.59 -4.18 19.62
C ARG A 227 1.05 -5.27 18.71
N LEU A 228 1.40 -5.18 17.44
CA LEU A 228 0.89 -6.04 16.40
C LEU A 228 2.05 -6.84 15.82
N GLY A 229 1.95 -8.17 15.78
CA GLY A 229 2.86 -9.00 15.00
C GLY A 229 2.78 -8.63 13.53
N ARG A 230 1.57 -8.46 13.01
CA ARG A 230 1.30 -8.05 11.62
C ARG A 230 0.10 -7.12 11.50
N LEU A 231 0.28 -5.93 10.93
CA LEU A 231 -0.83 -5.04 10.55
C LEU A 231 -1.12 -5.20 9.05
N ARG A 232 -2.34 -5.58 8.70
CA ARG A 232 -2.76 -5.82 7.31
C ARG A 232 -3.77 -4.78 6.84
N LEU A 233 -3.53 -4.23 5.65
CA LEU A 233 -4.43 -3.33 4.94
C LEU A 233 -4.62 -3.85 3.50
N GLY A 234 -5.77 -4.45 3.24
CA GLY A 234 -6.04 -5.13 1.97
C GLY A 234 -5.06 -6.28 1.70
N ASP A 235 -4.32 -6.15 0.59
CA ASP A 235 -3.28 -7.08 0.14
C ASP A 235 -1.88 -6.75 0.67
N TRP A 236 -1.75 -5.65 1.41
CA TRP A 236 -0.48 -5.19 1.99
C TRP A 236 -0.42 -5.47 3.49
N TRP A 237 0.78 -5.71 4.02
CA TRP A 237 1.01 -5.74 5.46
C TRP A 237 2.36 -5.15 5.87
N MET A 238 2.45 -4.86 7.17
CA MET A 238 3.67 -4.50 7.87
C MET A 238 3.88 -5.49 9.02
N GLU A 239 5.13 -5.86 9.28
CA GLU A 239 5.52 -6.74 10.38
C GLU A 239 6.00 -5.95 11.60
N GLY A 240 5.82 -6.52 12.80
CA GLY A 240 6.39 -6.05 14.06
C GLY A 240 6.04 -4.61 14.40
N VAL A 241 4.77 -4.23 14.30
CA VAL A 241 4.33 -2.84 14.42
C VAL A 241 3.82 -2.52 15.83
N SER A 242 4.41 -1.52 16.47
CA SER A 242 3.79 -0.83 17.61
C SER A 242 3.09 0.42 17.12
N LEU A 243 1.76 0.46 17.29
CA LEU A 243 0.91 1.60 16.99
C LEU A 243 0.60 2.36 18.27
N GLY A 244 0.89 3.65 18.29
CA GLY A 244 0.43 4.56 19.33
C GLY A 244 -0.56 5.55 18.74
N PHE A 245 -1.69 5.77 19.43
CA PHE A 245 -2.73 6.67 18.98
C PHE A 245 -3.16 7.58 20.13
N SER A 246 -3.15 8.89 19.87
CA SER A 246 -3.58 9.90 20.83
C SER A 246 -4.18 11.08 20.08
N PRO A 247 -5.28 11.66 20.58
CA PRO A 247 -5.69 13.00 20.16
C PRO A 247 -4.63 13.99 20.65
N ARG A 248 -4.27 14.94 19.78
CA ARG A 248 -3.55 16.17 20.11
C ARG A 248 -4.45 17.34 19.77
N ASP A 249 -4.09 18.55 20.20
CA ASP A 249 -4.87 19.77 19.95
C ASP A 249 -5.15 20.04 18.45
N ASP A 250 -4.39 19.41 17.55
CA ASP A 250 -4.40 19.61 16.10
C ASP A 250 -4.85 18.37 15.27
N GLY A 251 -5.39 17.35 15.94
CA GLY A 251 -5.97 16.16 15.31
C GLY A 251 -5.45 14.84 15.87
N TRP A 252 -5.63 13.77 15.10
CA TRP A 252 -5.23 12.43 15.47
C TRP A 252 -3.80 12.15 15.04
N TRP A 253 -3.03 11.57 15.94
CA TRP A 253 -1.69 11.09 15.64
C TRP A 253 -1.63 9.57 15.77
N LEU A 254 -0.99 8.93 14.79
CA LEU A 254 -0.67 7.52 14.75
C LEU A 254 0.85 7.36 14.61
N GLY A 255 1.52 6.91 15.66
CA GLY A 255 2.92 6.53 15.60
C GLY A 255 3.08 5.08 15.19
N VAL A 256 4.06 4.81 14.34
CA VAL A 256 4.46 3.47 13.91
C VAL A 256 5.91 3.27 14.35
N SER A 257 6.17 2.23 15.14
CA SER A 257 7.53 1.86 15.55
C SER A 257 7.72 0.36 15.58
N GLY A 258 8.79 -0.11 14.94
CA GLY A 258 9.14 -1.50 14.78
C GLY A 258 10.51 -1.64 14.10
N ASP A 259 10.96 -2.87 13.91
CA ASP A 259 12.27 -3.14 13.29
C ASP A 259 12.29 -2.71 11.82
N GLU A 260 11.19 -2.91 11.11
CA GLU A 260 11.07 -2.59 9.68
C GLU A 260 10.39 -1.25 9.39
N ASN A 261 9.70 -0.66 10.38
CA ASN A 261 8.82 0.48 10.17
C ASN A 261 9.00 1.51 11.29
N ARG A 262 9.23 2.77 10.91
CA ARG A 262 9.37 3.88 11.84
C ARG A 262 8.86 5.17 11.22
N GLY A 263 7.88 5.77 11.86
CA GLY A 263 7.31 7.02 11.40
C GLY A 263 6.06 7.44 12.17
N GLU A 264 5.40 8.44 11.64
CA GLU A 264 4.14 8.94 12.16
C GLU A 264 3.20 9.34 11.02
N LEU A 265 1.92 9.23 11.31
CA LEU A 265 0.82 9.65 10.47
C LEU A 265 -0.12 10.54 11.30
N ARG A 266 -0.49 11.69 10.76
CA ARG A 266 -1.36 12.66 11.38
C ARG A 266 -2.60 12.83 10.52
N LEU A 267 -3.78 12.73 11.12
CA LEU A 267 -5.06 12.98 10.48
C LEU A 267 -5.73 14.15 11.21
N SER A 268 -5.76 15.32 10.57
CA SER A 268 -6.52 16.45 11.08
C SER A 268 -8.01 16.24 10.85
N ASP A 269 -8.82 16.67 11.80
CA ASP A 269 -10.27 16.45 11.82
C ASP A 269 -10.97 16.93 10.54
N LYS A 270 -12.03 16.22 10.18
CA LYS A 270 -12.98 16.61 9.15
C LYS A 270 -13.73 17.86 9.62
N ASP A 271 -13.82 18.86 8.77
CA ASP A 271 -14.67 20.03 8.92
C ASP A 271 -15.73 20.06 7.82
N ALA A 272 -16.77 20.88 7.98
CA ALA A 272 -17.99 20.83 7.13
C ALA A 272 -17.72 20.94 5.62
N ASN A 273 -16.56 21.44 5.22
CA ASN A 273 -16.16 21.67 3.83
C ASN A 273 -14.90 20.87 3.41
N SER A 274 -14.39 19.96 4.24
CA SER A 274 -13.14 19.23 3.94
C SER A 274 -13.14 17.82 4.55
N PRO A 275 -12.80 16.78 3.78
CA PRO A 275 -12.62 15.41 4.28
C PRO A 275 -11.39 15.23 5.19
N GLY A 276 -10.69 16.33 5.53
CA GLY A 276 -9.54 16.34 6.43
C GLY A 276 -8.19 16.43 5.72
N LYS A 277 -7.11 16.34 6.52
CA LYS A 277 -5.72 16.34 6.03
C LYS A 277 -4.94 15.18 6.63
N LEU A 278 -4.37 14.35 5.77
CA LEU A 278 -3.48 13.26 6.08
C LEU A 278 -2.03 13.69 5.87
N GLU A 279 -1.20 13.64 6.90
CA GLU A 279 0.23 13.89 6.80
C GLU A 279 1.00 12.68 7.30
N GLY A 280 1.96 12.19 6.53
CA GLY A 280 2.80 11.05 6.90
C GLY A 280 4.27 11.40 6.81
N ARG A 281 5.03 11.11 7.87
CA ARG A 281 6.50 11.24 7.91
C ARG A 281 7.10 9.92 8.37
N PHE A 282 7.76 9.21 7.47
CA PHE A 282 8.39 7.92 7.77
C PHE A 282 9.89 7.99 7.56
N ASP A 283 10.64 7.64 8.61
CA ASP A 283 12.08 7.40 8.50
C ASP A 283 12.33 6.10 7.75
N ARG A 284 11.47 5.09 7.97
CA ARG A 284 11.50 3.79 7.30
C ARG A 284 10.08 3.25 7.12
N LEU A 285 9.75 2.82 5.92
CA LEU A 285 8.49 2.15 5.62
C LEU A 285 8.78 0.93 4.75
N ARG A 286 8.60 -0.26 5.32
CA ARG A 286 8.63 -1.52 4.58
C ARG A 286 7.24 -2.10 4.51
N LEU A 287 6.73 -2.17 3.29
CA LEU A 287 5.47 -2.80 2.97
C LEU A 287 5.74 -4.17 2.37
N HIS A 288 4.93 -5.13 2.75
CA HIS A 288 4.93 -6.45 2.15
C HIS A 288 3.63 -6.65 1.40
N ARG A 289 3.66 -7.33 0.27
CA ARG A 289 2.46 -7.62 -0.53
C ARG A 289 2.20 -9.10 -0.56
N ARG A 290 0.91 -9.49 -0.56
CA ARG A 290 0.57 -10.90 -0.62
C ARG A 290 1.04 -11.45 -1.95
N ASP A 291 1.86 -12.49 -1.89
CA ASP A 291 2.13 -13.36 -3.02
C ASP A 291 0.80 -13.99 -3.44
N THR A 292 0.06 -13.29 -4.29
CA THR A 292 -0.91 -13.95 -5.16
C THR A 292 -0.08 -14.70 -6.19
N ALA A 293 0.41 -15.88 -5.77
CA ALA A 293 1.05 -16.81 -6.67
C ALA A 293 0.12 -17.05 -7.88
N SER A 294 0.56 -16.58 -9.04
CA SER A 294 0.34 -17.22 -10.34
C SER A 294 -1.12 -17.58 -10.70
N THR A 295 -2.03 -16.62 -10.64
CA THR A 295 -3.13 -16.55 -11.61
C THR A 295 -3.11 -15.17 -12.22
N ALA A 296 -2.99 -15.11 -13.55
CA ALA A 296 -2.94 -13.90 -14.37
C ALA A 296 -4.21 -13.02 -14.31
N GLU A 297 -5.11 -13.27 -13.37
CA GLU A 297 -6.24 -12.40 -13.08
C GLU A 297 -5.83 -11.38 -12.02
N SER A 298 -5.34 -10.23 -12.49
CA SER A 298 -5.13 -9.06 -11.65
C SER A 298 -6.41 -8.77 -10.86
N SER A 299 -6.33 -8.62 -9.53
CA SER A 299 -7.47 -8.24 -8.66
C SER A 299 -8.31 -7.16 -9.33
N PRO A 300 -9.65 -7.28 -9.37
CA PRO A 300 -10.51 -6.40 -10.16
C PRO A 300 -10.21 -4.93 -9.86
N ALA A 301 -10.30 -4.08 -10.89
CA ALA A 301 -10.14 -2.65 -10.67
C ALA A 301 -11.20 -2.17 -9.66
N VAL A 302 -10.81 -1.22 -8.82
CA VAL A 302 -11.63 -0.64 -7.75
C VAL A 302 -11.69 0.87 -7.95
N ALA A 303 -12.84 1.48 -7.68
CA ALA A 303 -12.99 2.93 -7.61
C ALA A 303 -12.82 3.42 -6.16
N TRP A 304 -12.19 4.57 -5.98
CA TRP A 304 -12.21 5.30 -4.70
C TRP A 304 -13.30 6.36 -4.72
N ASP A 305 -13.99 6.54 -3.59
CA ASP A 305 -14.85 7.70 -3.36
C ASP A 305 -13.97 8.94 -3.16
N LEU A 306 -13.78 9.71 -4.24
CA LEU A 306 -12.89 10.86 -4.26
C LEU A 306 -13.33 11.97 -3.30
N ALA A 307 -14.64 12.11 -3.06
CA ALA A 307 -15.16 13.15 -2.17
C ALA A 307 -14.83 12.87 -0.69
N ALA A 308 -14.66 11.60 -0.32
CA ALA A 308 -14.26 11.18 1.01
C ALA A 308 -12.74 11.20 1.26
N LEU A 309 -11.92 11.42 0.23
CA LEU A 309 -10.46 11.38 0.37
C LEU A 309 -9.90 12.67 0.98
N PRO A 310 -9.17 12.60 2.11
CA PRO A 310 -8.48 13.76 2.66
C PRO A 310 -7.41 14.27 1.70
N SER A 311 -7.01 15.52 1.86
CA SER A 311 -5.72 15.97 1.29
C SER A 311 -4.57 15.17 1.92
N ALA A 312 -3.51 14.88 1.17
CA ALA A 312 -2.40 14.04 1.60
C ALA A 312 -1.05 14.75 1.41
N ASP A 313 -0.16 14.66 2.40
CA ASP A 313 1.26 15.00 2.32
C ASP A 313 2.08 13.87 2.96
N LEU A 314 2.75 13.06 2.14
CA LEU A 314 3.51 11.91 2.59
C LEU A 314 4.98 12.12 2.26
N SER A 315 5.88 11.85 3.21
CA SER A 315 7.30 11.66 2.93
C SER A 315 7.84 10.42 3.62
N VAL A 316 8.57 9.61 2.86
CA VAL A 316 9.25 8.40 3.29
C VAL A 316 10.73 8.55 2.93
N ALA A 317 11.61 8.45 3.92
CA ALA A 317 13.06 8.55 3.70
C ALA A 317 13.66 7.24 3.19
N ASP A 318 13.06 6.10 3.54
CA ASP A 318 13.52 4.76 3.18
C ASP A 318 12.32 3.84 2.95
N LEU A 319 11.91 3.72 1.68
CA LEU A 319 10.76 2.93 1.23
C LEU A 319 11.23 1.59 0.67
N HIS A 320 10.65 0.51 1.18
CA HIS A 320 10.85 -0.84 0.68
C HIS A 320 9.51 -1.51 0.39
N VAL A 321 9.45 -2.26 -0.71
CA VAL A 321 8.35 -3.17 -1.01
C VAL A 321 8.91 -4.57 -1.19
N ASP A 322 8.56 -5.47 -0.27
CA ASP A 322 9.16 -6.80 -0.16
C ASP A 322 10.71 -6.69 -0.13
N ASP A 323 11.40 -7.20 -1.14
CA ASP A 323 12.86 -7.08 -1.31
C ASP A 323 13.29 -5.91 -2.20
N MET A 324 12.35 -5.20 -2.83
CA MET A 324 12.65 -4.05 -3.69
C MET A 324 12.92 -2.81 -2.85
N ILE A 325 14.08 -2.20 -3.09
CA ILE A 325 14.48 -0.92 -2.50
C ILE A 325 13.95 0.21 -3.38
N LEU A 326 13.05 1.02 -2.83
CA LEU A 326 12.41 2.14 -3.54
C LEU A 326 12.88 3.51 -3.00
N GLY A 327 13.79 3.56 -2.04
CA GLY A 327 14.47 4.78 -1.62
C GLY A 327 13.54 5.85 -1.06
N GLN A 328 13.73 7.11 -1.45
CA GLN A 328 12.97 8.24 -0.89
C GLN A 328 11.73 8.53 -1.73
N LEU A 329 10.59 8.78 -1.08
CA LEU A 329 9.35 9.18 -1.74
C LEU A 329 8.73 10.37 -1.01
N ALA A 330 8.40 11.43 -1.74
CA ALA A 330 7.52 12.49 -1.27
C ALA A 330 6.35 12.66 -2.24
N LEU A 331 5.13 12.74 -1.69
CA LEU A 331 3.89 12.86 -2.44
C LEU A 331 2.97 13.89 -1.78
N SER A 332 2.33 14.73 -2.59
CA SER A 332 1.24 15.58 -2.11
C SER A 332 0.05 15.50 -3.04
N ALA A 333 -1.14 15.36 -2.48
CA ALA A 333 -2.38 15.25 -3.24
C ALA A 333 -3.55 15.93 -2.53
N LYS A 334 -4.58 16.31 -3.29
CA LYS A 334 -5.78 16.95 -2.75
C LYS A 334 -6.95 16.80 -3.72
N LEU A 335 -8.16 16.87 -3.16
CA LEU A 335 -9.35 17.04 -3.96
C LEU A 335 -9.31 18.42 -4.65
N SER A 336 -9.56 18.41 -5.95
CA SER A 336 -9.68 19.61 -6.77
C SER A 336 -11.15 19.81 -7.09
N THR A 337 -11.68 20.95 -6.61
CA THR A 337 -13.05 21.40 -6.87
C THR A 337 -13.02 22.44 -7.97
N GLN A 338 -12.50 22.11 -9.15
CA GLN A 338 -12.72 22.99 -10.30
C GLN A 338 -14.22 22.96 -10.66
N LEU A 339 -14.82 24.14 -10.73
CA LEU A 339 -16.20 24.38 -11.20
C LEU A 339 -16.37 23.91 -12.64
N THR A 340 -16.52 22.61 -12.90
CA THR A 340 -17.28 22.14 -14.06
C THR A 340 -18.74 22.00 -13.64
N ALA A 341 -19.67 22.31 -14.55
CA ALA A 341 -21.09 22.52 -14.26
C ALA A 341 -21.87 21.24 -13.85
N GLN A 342 -21.17 20.13 -13.57
CA GLN A 342 -21.71 18.85 -13.16
C GLN A 342 -21.37 18.56 -11.68
N PRO A 343 -22.34 18.22 -10.81
CA PRO A 343 -22.12 17.99 -9.38
C PRO A 343 -21.17 16.84 -8.98
N ASP A 344 -20.82 15.95 -9.91
CA ASP A 344 -20.07 14.69 -9.64
C ASP A 344 -18.67 14.64 -10.30
N ASP A 345 -18.14 15.79 -10.74
CA ASP A 345 -16.99 15.90 -11.65
C ASP A 345 -15.67 16.31 -10.94
N GLY A 346 -15.54 16.00 -9.65
CA GLY A 346 -14.33 16.31 -8.88
C GLY A 346 -13.17 15.40 -9.23
N ASP A 347 -11.98 15.96 -9.44
CA ASP A 347 -10.75 15.19 -9.63
C ASP A 347 -9.87 15.20 -8.38
N TYR A 348 -9.24 14.06 -8.07
CA TYR A 348 -8.25 14.00 -7.00
C TYR A 348 -6.86 14.19 -7.60
N ARG A 349 -6.28 15.37 -7.38
CA ARG A 349 -5.05 15.80 -8.02
C ARG A 349 -3.83 15.44 -7.18
N ILE A 350 -2.87 14.78 -7.80
CA ILE A 350 -1.54 14.53 -7.23
C ILE A 350 -0.65 15.69 -7.68
N ASP A 351 -0.50 16.68 -6.81
CA ASP A 351 0.24 17.92 -7.07
C ASP A 351 1.74 17.67 -7.27
N ARG A 352 2.29 16.68 -6.55
CA ARG A 352 3.71 16.37 -6.57
C ARG A 352 3.96 14.89 -6.32
N ILE A 353 4.83 14.33 -7.15
CA ILE A 353 5.54 13.08 -6.95
C ILE A 353 7.02 13.45 -7.02
N ASP A 354 7.79 13.11 -5.99
CA ASP A 354 9.26 13.25 -5.95
C ASP A 354 9.80 11.94 -5.39
N TRP A 355 10.32 11.11 -6.27
CA TRP A 355 10.76 9.75 -5.98
C TRP A 355 12.23 9.58 -6.36
N ARG A 356 13.03 9.09 -5.43
CA ARG A 356 14.45 8.82 -5.61
C ARG A 356 14.74 7.39 -5.17
N PRO A 357 14.58 6.41 -6.09
CA PRO A 357 14.83 5.00 -5.77
C PRO A 357 16.29 4.74 -5.40
N VAL A 358 17.19 5.47 -6.05
CA VAL A 358 18.63 5.47 -5.76
C VAL A 358 19.17 6.90 -5.85
N PRO A 359 20.37 7.18 -5.30
CA PRO A 359 20.98 8.51 -5.40
C PRO A 359 21.20 9.02 -6.83
N THR A 360 21.32 8.13 -7.82
CA THR A 360 21.60 8.48 -9.23
C THR A 360 20.36 8.66 -10.10
N LEU A 361 19.16 8.51 -9.54
CA LEU A 361 17.89 8.65 -10.28
C LEU A 361 16.88 9.45 -9.47
N SER A 362 16.32 10.47 -10.10
CA SER A 362 15.22 11.28 -9.61
C SER A 362 14.04 11.18 -10.57
N VAL A 363 12.87 10.87 -10.05
CA VAL A 363 11.61 10.82 -10.79
C VAL A 363 10.68 11.85 -10.18
N THR A 364 10.31 12.85 -10.96
CA THR A 364 9.38 13.88 -10.52
C THR A 364 8.13 13.85 -11.37
N GLY A 365 7.00 14.34 -10.86
CA GLY A 365 5.79 14.37 -11.66
C GLY A 365 4.55 14.80 -10.93
N SER A 366 3.43 14.58 -11.61
CA SER A 366 2.09 14.86 -11.12
C SER A 366 1.11 13.82 -11.66
N GLY A 367 -0.12 13.87 -11.19
CA GLY A 367 -1.16 12.96 -11.65
C GLY A 367 -2.54 13.41 -11.23
N ARG A 368 -3.53 12.62 -11.63
CA ARG A 368 -4.92 12.83 -11.26
C ARG A 368 -5.70 11.53 -11.29
N ILE A 369 -6.75 11.49 -10.48
CA ILE A 369 -7.76 10.44 -10.46
C ILE A 369 -9.07 11.13 -10.83
N GLU A 370 -9.71 10.67 -11.90
CA GLU A 370 -10.91 11.30 -12.47
C GLU A 370 -12.01 10.26 -12.62
N ASN A 371 -13.26 10.68 -12.39
CA ASN A 371 -14.44 9.87 -12.66
C ASN A 371 -14.98 10.17 -14.08
N GLY A 372 -15.78 9.26 -14.64
CA GLY A 372 -16.48 9.48 -15.91
C GLY A 372 -15.63 9.50 -17.19
N VAL A 373 -14.31 9.33 -17.11
CA VAL A 373 -13.39 9.42 -18.26
C VAL A 373 -12.79 8.07 -18.68
N GLY A 374 -12.79 7.07 -17.79
CA GLY A 374 -12.11 5.80 -17.98
C GLY A 374 -13.03 4.59 -18.10
N ALA A 375 -12.42 3.44 -18.38
CA ALA A 375 -13.08 2.13 -18.39
C ALA A 375 -13.04 1.41 -17.03
N GLY A 376 -12.62 2.10 -15.96
CA GLY A 376 -12.65 1.56 -14.59
C GLY A 376 -14.06 1.55 -14.00
N PRO A 377 -14.23 0.95 -12.81
CA PRO A 377 -15.47 1.06 -12.06
C PRO A 377 -15.83 2.55 -11.89
N GLU A 378 -17.12 2.88 -12.00
CA GLU A 378 -17.63 4.26 -11.93
C GLU A 378 -17.03 5.22 -12.98
N GLY A 379 -16.44 4.67 -14.05
CA GLY A 379 -15.73 5.46 -15.06
C GLY A 379 -14.41 6.03 -14.54
N GLN A 380 -13.88 5.54 -13.41
CA GLN A 380 -12.69 6.08 -12.79
C GLN A 380 -11.41 5.74 -13.58
N GLN A 381 -10.48 6.69 -13.67
CA GLN A 381 -9.16 6.53 -14.29
C GLN A 381 -8.10 7.22 -13.45
N THR A 382 -6.94 6.57 -13.31
CA THR A 382 -5.73 7.21 -12.77
C THR A 382 -4.78 7.54 -13.91
N GLN A 383 -4.21 8.75 -13.90
CA GLN A 383 -3.19 9.19 -14.85
C GLN A 383 -2.00 9.81 -14.11
N LEU A 384 -0.78 9.46 -14.54
CA LEU A 384 0.47 10.03 -14.08
C LEU A 384 1.27 10.60 -15.25
N SER A 385 1.96 11.70 -15.01
CA SER A 385 2.95 12.29 -15.91
C SER A 385 4.25 12.46 -15.13
N LEU A 386 5.30 11.76 -15.56
CA LEU A 386 6.57 11.66 -14.85
C LEU A 386 7.72 12.12 -15.75
N THR A 387 8.68 12.80 -15.15
CA THR A 387 9.97 13.17 -15.73
C THR A 387 11.07 12.48 -14.94
N LEU A 388 12.06 11.94 -15.65
CA LEU A 388 13.19 11.22 -15.09
C LEU A 388 14.46 12.00 -15.38
N GLU A 389 15.31 12.14 -14.36
CA GLU A 389 16.64 12.76 -14.44
C GLU A 389 17.61 11.89 -13.65
N GLY A 390 18.84 11.75 -14.12
CA GLY A 390 19.82 10.92 -13.44
C GLY A 390 21.14 10.85 -14.18
N ASP A 391 22.20 10.48 -13.47
CA ASP A 391 23.55 10.45 -14.03
C ASP A 391 24.01 9.02 -14.38
N ASP A 392 23.34 8.00 -13.83
CA ASP A 392 23.65 6.58 -14.08
C ASP A 392 22.38 5.72 -14.00
N VAL A 393 21.71 5.60 -15.16
CA VAL A 393 20.51 4.76 -15.30
C VAL A 393 20.85 3.27 -15.13
N GLY A 394 22.06 2.85 -15.50
CA GLY A 394 22.49 1.47 -15.33
C GLY A 394 22.56 1.05 -13.87
N GLN A 395 23.08 1.91 -13.01
CA GLN A 395 23.09 1.69 -11.56
C GLN A 395 21.67 1.67 -11.00
N ALA A 396 20.80 2.57 -11.46
CA ALA A 396 19.41 2.62 -11.00
C ALA A 396 18.63 1.34 -11.34
N ILE A 397 18.74 0.85 -12.58
CA ILE A 397 18.11 -0.41 -13.00
C ILE A 397 18.68 -1.59 -12.18
N SER A 398 20.00 -1.66 -12.02
CA SER A 398 20.65 -2.73 -11.24
C SER A 398 20.21 -2.74 -9.78
N ALA A 399 20.01 -1.58 -9.16
CA ALA A 399 19.57 -1.50 -7.77
C ALA A 399 18.13 -1.98 -7.56
N ILE A 400 17.26 -1.77 -8.56
CA ILE A 400 15.84 -2.16 -8.50
C ILE A 400 15.65 -3.64 -8.90
N HIS A 401 16.38 -4.11 -9.93
CA HIS A 401 16.15 -5.42 -10.55
C HIS A 401 17.29 -6.44 -10.36
N GLY A 402 18.39 -6.05 -9.73
CA GLY A 402 19.56 -6.91 -9.46
C GLY A 402 20.60 -6.98 -10.58
N ASP A 403 20.22 -6.65 -11.82
CA ASP A 403 21.13 -6.52 -12.97
C ASP A 403 20.63 -5.44 -13.94
N SER A 404 21.48 -4.97 -14.85
CA SER A 404 21.14 -3.98 -15.86
C SER A 404 21.78 -4.28 -17.22
N PRO A 405 21.01 -4.18 -18.33
CA PRO A 405 21.55 -4.27 -19.68
C PRO A 405 22.37 -3.04 -20.07
N ILE A 406 22.28 -1.95 -19.31
CA ILE A 406 23.03 -0.70 -19.50
C ILE A 406 23.99 -0.50 -18.33
N GLN A 407 25.21 -0.08 -18.62
CA GLN A 407 26.16 0.43 -17.63
C GLN A 407 26.38 1.93 -17.84
N GLY A 408 26.33 2.71 -16.77
CA GLY A 408 26.37 4.17 -16.87
C GLY A 408 25.11 4.73 -17.52
N GLY A 409 25.27 5.81 -18.29
CA GLY A 409 24.19 6.46 -19.03
C GLY A 409 23.49 7.54 -18.21
N SER A 410 23.78 8.80 -18.53
CA SER A 410 23.06 9.94 -17.96
C SER A 410 21.77 10.20 -18.73
N ILE A 411 20.68 10.55 -18.03
CA ILE A 411 19.37 10.84 -18.62
C ILE A 411 19.34 12.32 -18.98
N LYS A 412 19.45 12.61 -20.28
CA LYS A 412 19.29 13.97 -20.80
C LYS A 412 17.84 14.40 -20.87
N GLU A 413 17.00 13.48 -21.33
CA GLU A 413 15.56 13.64 -21.40
C GLU A 413 14.93 12.31 -20.98
N GLY A 414 13.93 12.38 -20.12
CA GLY A 414 13.14 11.21 -19.74
C GLY A 414 11.76 11.69 -19.36
N ALA A 415 10.74 11.32 -20.14
CA ALA A 415 9.37 11.72 -19.86
C ALA A 415 8.40 10.60 -20.25
N LEU A 416 7.42 10.34 -19.40
CA LEU A 416 6.37 9.37 -19.68
C LEU A 416 5.02 9.82 -19.11
N SER A 417 3.96 9.51 -19.83
CA SER A 417 2.58 9.65 -19.38
C SER A 417 1.91 8.29 -19.42
N ILE A 418 1.42 7.82 -18.28
CA ILE A 418 0.77 6.53 -18.12
C ILE A 418 -0.59 6.70 -17.46
N SER A 419 -1.50 5.79 -17.78
CA SER A 419 -2.84 5.76 -17.23
C SER A 419 -3.34 4.33 -17.10
N TRP A 420 -4.24 4.10 -16.16
CA TRP A 420 -4.94 2.81 -16.02
C TRP A 420 -6.36 3.02 -15.48
N PRO A 421 -7.29 2.12 -15.82
CA PRO A 421 -8.65 2.13 -15.29
C PRO A 421 -8.69 1.84 -13.78
N GLY A 422 -9.47 2.64 -13.05
CA GLY A 422 -9.67 2.55 -11.60
C GLY A 422 -8.73 3.44 -10.79
N SER A 423 -8.72 3.23 -9.49
CA SER A 423 -7.92 3.95 -8.50
C SER A 423 -6.42 3.59 -8.58
N PRO A 424 -5.53 4.30 -7.85
CA PRO A 424 -4.12 3.98 -7.78
C PRO A 424 -3.81 2.54 -7.33
N SER A 425 -4.64 1.96 -6.45
CA SER A 425 -4.49 0.55 -6.03
C SER A 425 -4.84 -0.47 -7.12
N SER A 426 -5.45 -0.04 -8.22
CA SER A 426 -5.83 -0.89 -9.35
C SER A 426 -4.71 -1.10 -10.39
N PHE A 427 -3.52 -0.56 -10.13
CA PHE A 427 -2.36 -0.65 -11.01
C PHE A 427 -1.99 -2.11 -11.30
N ALA A 428 -1.91 -2.44 -12.59
CA ALA A 428 -1.39 -3.70 -13.09
C ALA A 428 -0.82 -3.49 -14.49
N VAL A 429 0.33 -4.08 -14.81
CA VAL A 429 1.00 -3.91 -16.12
C VAL A 429 0.05 -4.21 -17.30
N SER A 430 -0.82 -5.22 -17.15
CA SER A 430 -1.85 -5.61 -18.12
C SER A 430 -2.95 -4.55 -18.35
N ARG A 431 -3.04 -3.51 -17.53
CA ARG A 431 -4.04 -2.43 -17.62
C ARG A 431 -3.44 -1.08 -18.00
N VAL A 432 -2.12 -0.94 -17.93
CA VAL A 432 -1.46 0.35 -18.17
C VAL A 432 -1.47 0.65 -19.66
N ALA A 433 -1.86 1.87 -20.00
CA ALA A 433 -1.67 2.46 -21.31
C ALA A 433 -0.91 3.78 -21.18
N GLY A 434 -0.07 4.14 -22.15
CA GLY A 434 0.75 5.33 -22.06
C GLY A 434 1.74 5.49 -23.19
N HIS A 435 2.58 6.51 -23.08
CA HIS A 435 3.67 6.76 -24.00
C HIS A 435 4.80 7.44 -23.26
N GLY A 436 5.99 7.39 -23.85
CA GLY A 436 7.12 8.11 -23.31
C GLY A 436 8.26 8.24 -24.30
N GLN A 437 9.25 9.00 -23.87
CA GLN A 437 10.48 9.21 -24.59
C GLN A 437 11.65 9.29 -23.62
N PHE A 438 12.83 8.95 -24.12
CA PHE A 438 14.05 9.13 -23.37
C PHE A 438 15.22 9.42 -24.31
N THR A 439 16.25 10.08 -23.77
CA THR A 439 17.56 10.27 -24.36
C THR A 439 18.60 10.02 -23.27
N LEU A 440 19.42 8.99 -23.46
CA LEU A 440 20.56 8.68 -22.61
C LEU A 440 21.85 9.11 -23.30
N GLU A 441 22.82 9.60 -22.54
CA GLU A 441 24.14 9.97 -23.03
C GLU A 441 25.24 9.23 -22.27
N GLU A 442 26.34 8.92 -22.97
CA GLU A 442 27.58 8.37 -22.39
C GLU A 442 27.37 7.07 -21.59
N GLY A 443 26.86 6.01 -22.25
CA GLY A 443 26.62 4.71 -21.62
C GLY A 443 27.12 3.51 -22.44
N GLN A 444 26.94 2.31 -21.90
CA GLN A 444 27.37 1.07 -22.54
C GLN A 444 26.30 -0.03 -22.42
N LEU A 445 25.94 -0.65 -23.55
CA LEU A 445 25.07 -1.83 -23.58
C LEU A 445 25.87 -3.11 -23.32
N ARG A 446 25.49 -3.88 -22.30
CA ARG A 446 26.13 -5.16 -21.94
C ARG A 446 25.65 -6.30 -22.83
N GLY A 447 26.50 -7.33 -22.99
CA GLY A 447 26.17 -8.55 -23.73
C GLY A 447 26.14 -8.41 -25.27
N ILE A 448 26.47 -7.24 -25.81
CA ILE A 448 26.58 -6.99 -27.25
C ILE A 448 28.07 -6.91 -27.61
N ASP A 449 28.58 -7.92 -28.30
CA ASP A 449 29.94 -7.91 -28.85
C ASP A 449 29.95 -7.14 -30.19
N PRO A 450 30.63 -5.98 -30.30
CA PRO A 450 30.79 -5.26 -31.56
C PRO A 450 31.55 -6.07 -32.64
N GLY A 451 32.04 -7.26 -32.31
CA GLY A 451 32.91 -8.12 -33.13
C GLY A 451 32.27 -9.34 -33.80
N ALA A 452 30.96 -9.57 -33.74
CA ALA A 452 30.33 -10.78 -34.34
C ALA A 452 30.57 -10.95 -35.86
N GLY A 453 31.05 -9.91 -36.56
CA GLY A 453 31.50 -9.98 -37.96
C GLY A 453 33.03 -10.14 -38.17
N ARG A 454 33.89 -9.91 -37.16
CA ARG A 454 35.36 -9.96 -37.33
C ARG A 454 35.95 -11.35 -37.10
N LEU A 455 35.33 -12.19 -36.30
CA LEU A 455 35.84 -13.55 -36.05
C LEU A 455 35.66 -14.51 -37.23
N VAL A 456 34.81 -14.16 -38.21
CA VAL A 456 34.66 -14.92 -39.46
C VAL A 456 35.56 -14.39 -40.59
N GLY A 457 36.07 -13.15 -40.47
CA GLY A 457 36.93 -12.52 -41.49
C GLY A 457 38.44 -12.68 -41.29
N LEU A 458 38.89 -13.03 -40.08
CA LEU A 458 40.32 -13.11 -39.74
C LEU A 458 41.00 -14.45 -40.08
N MET A 459 40.31 -15.38 -40.76
CA MET A 459 40.94 -16.57 -41.36
C MET A 459 41.52 -16.35 -42.77
N SER A 460 41.66 -15.10 -43.26
CA SER A 460 42.24 -14.86 -44.61
C SER A 460 43.38 -13.84 -44.71
N LEU A 461 44.04 -13.43 -43.61
CA LEU A 461 45.25 -12.62 -43.71
C LEU A 461 46.35 -13.19 -42.83
N GLY A 462 47.07 -14.14 -43.42
CA GLY A 462 48.47 -14.34 -43.08
C GLY A 462 49.25 -13.07 -43.42
N ALA A 463 50.18 -12.73 -42.51
CA ALA A 463 51.21 -11.71 -42.62
C ALA A 463 50.76 -10.24 -42.56
N LEU A 464 50.85 -9.62 -41.38
CA LEU A 464 51.89 -8.59 -41.17
C LEU A 464 52.12 -8.36 -39.67
N THR A 465 53.25 -8.88 -39.21
CA THR A 465 53.87 -8.61 -37.91
C THR A 465 54.45 -7.20 -37.86
N ASP A 466 54.48 -6.67 -36.64
CA ASP A 466 55.38 -5.62 -36.16
C ASP A 466 55.28 -4.24 -36.80
N ARG A 467 54.32 -3.44 -36.29
CA ARG A 467 54.51 -2.09 -35.73
C ARG A 467 53.22 -1.30 -35.92
N LEU A 468 52.52 -1.04 -34.82
CA LEU A 468 51.77 0.19 -34.50
C LEU A 468 51.19 -0.01 -33.10
N ARG A 469 51.94 0.45 -32.08
CA ARG A 469 51.40 0.68 -30.75
C ARG A 469 50.47 1.89 -30.84
N LEU A 470 49.19 1.63 -31.11
CA LEU A 470 48.10 2.55 -30.82
C LEU A 470 47.26 1.91 -29.71
N ASP A 471 46.75 2.76 -28.84
CA ASP A 471 46.17 2.41 -27.55
C ASP A 471 44.89 1.56 -27.70
N PHE A 472 45.01 0.23 -27.60
CA PHE A 472 43.87 -0.71 -27.65
C PHE A 472 43.07 -0.78 -26.33
N ARG A 473 43.19 0.21 -25.45
CA ARG A 473 42.40 0.26 -24.20
C ARG A 473 40.89 0.48 -24.45
N ASP A 474 40.48 0.87 -25.65
CA ASP A 474 39.06 1.03 -25.99
C ASP A 474 38.41 -0.17 -26.69
N VAL A 475 39.16 -1.24 -26.97
CA VAL A 475 38.64 -2.41 -27.70
C VAL A 475 38.53 -3.67 -26.83
N THR A 476 38.61 -3.52 -25.51
CA THR A 476 38.60 -4.65 -24.54
C THR A 476 37.54 -4.55 -23.45
N ARG A 477 36.60 -3.59 -23.51
CA ARG A 477 35.45 -3.58 -22.59
C ARG A 477 34.30 -4.33 -23.25
N GLU A 478 33.91 -5.46 -22.68
CA GLU A 478 32.72 -6.23 -23.07
C GLU A 478 31.49 -5.29 -23.13
N GLY A 479 30.86 -5.13 -24.30
CA GLY A 479 29.64 -4.31 -24.50
C GLY A 479 29.79 -3.15 -25.50
N LEU A 480 28.66 -2.69 -26.06
CA LEU A 480 28.59 -1.63 -27.07
C LEU A 480 28.43 -0.25 -26.42
N TYR A 481 29.46 0.60 -26.51
CA TYR A 481 29.38 2.00 -26.08
C TYR A 481 28.42 2.80 -26.98
N PHE A 482 27.68 3.74 -26.38
CA PHE A 482 26.88 4.74 -27.07
C PHE A 482 27.19 6.14 -26.55
N GLU A 483 27.31 7.08 -27.48
CA GLU A 483 27.33 8.51 -27.17
C GLU A 483 25.91 8.99 -26.86
N SER A 484 24.92 8.54 -27.65
CA SER A 484 23.51 8.83 -27.44
C SER A 484 22.65 7.61 -27.73
N LEU A 485 21.66 7.36 -26.87
CA LEU A 485 20.61 6.36 -27.04
C LEU A 485 19.25 7.01 -26.79
N ALA A 486 18.48 7.24 -27.85
CA ALA A 486 17.21 7.95 -27.78
C ALA A 486 16.05 7.08 -28.30
N GLY A 487 14.92 7.05 -27.58
CA GLY A 487 13.79 6.21 -27.92
C GLY A 487 12.45 6.86 -27.65
N ARG A 488 11.44 6.51 -28.46
CA ARG A 488 10.02 6.75 -28.18
C ARG A 488 9.28 5.43 -28.12
N TRP A 489 8.33 5.35 -27.20
CA TRP A 489 7.56 4.13 -26.98
C TRP A 489 6.10 4.42 -26.67
N HIS A 490 5.25 3.45 -26.99
CA HIS A 490 3.84 3.40 -26.65
C HIS A 490 3.54 2.10 -25.91
N LEU A 491 2.72 2.16 -24.86
CA LEU A 491 2.29 1.02 -24.08
C LEU A 491 0.76 0.93 -24.17
N ASP A 492 0.23 -0.24 -24.53
CA ASP A 492 -1.20 -0.56 -24.41
C ASP A 492 -1.35 -1.93 -23.74
N ARG A 493 -1.89 -1.93 -22.52
CA ARG A 493 -2.31 -3.14 -21.77
C ARG A 493 -1.22 -4.22 -21.73
N GLY A 494 0.00 -3.81 -21.40
CA GLY A 494 1.15 -4.69 -21.28
C GLY A 494 1.93 -4.93 -22.58
N ARG A 495 1.47 -4.44 -23.74
CA ARG A 495 2.23 -4.45 -24.99
C ARG A 495 2.94 -3.12 -25.19
N LEU A 496 4.27 -3.14 -25.13
CA LEU A 496 5.14 -1.99 -25.36
C LEU A 496 5.64 -2.02 -26.81
N THR A 497 5.31 -1.01 -27.60
CA THR A 497 5.83 -0.78 -28.95
C THR A 497 6.92 0.29 -28.89
N VAL A 498 8.08 -0.01 -29.48
CA VAL A 498 9.20 0.93 -29.61
C VAL A 498 9.19 1.45 -31.05
N ASP A 499 8.91 2.73 -31.24
CA ASP A 499 8.72 3.32 -32.57
C ASP A 499 10.05 3.45 -33.32
N ALA A 500 11.06 3.96 -32.63
CA ALA A 500 12.41 4.14 -33.13
C ALA A 500 13.34 4.39 -31.94
N LEU A 501 14.19 3.41 -31.64
CA LEU A 501 15.30 3.51 -30.71
C LEU A 501 16.58 3.71 -31.52
N ASN A 502 17.17 4.89 -31.38
CA ASN A 502 18.34 5.34 -32.12
C ASN A 502 19.56 5.29 -31.22
N LEU A 503 20.54 4.47 -31.58
CA LEU A 503 21.85 4.42 -30.94
C LEU A 503 22.87 5.07 -31.86
N THR A 504 23.64 6.02 -31.33
CA THR A 504 24.75 6.65 -32.04
C THR A 504 26.03 6.49 -31.24
N ASN A 505 27.11 6.12 -31.93
CA ASN A 505 28.47 6.20 -31.42
C ASN A 505 29.44 6.55 -32.56
N PRO A 506 30.74 6.80 -32.28
CA PRO A 506 31.71 7.23 -33.30
C PRO A 506 31.98 6.23 -34.44
N SER A 507 31.51 4.98 -34.32
CA SER A 507 31.78 3.90 -35.27
C SER A 507 30.54 3.39 -35.99
N LEU A 508 29.33 3.59 -35.45
CA LEU A 508 28.08 3.11 -36.02
C LEU A 508 26.86 3.90 -35.57
N ARG A 509 25.78 3.76 -36.34
CA ARG A 509 24.41 4.13 -35.99
C ARG A 509 23.53 2.90 -36.03
N ALA A 510 22.67 2.70 -35.04
CA ALA A 510 21.69 1.61 -35.05
C ALA A 510 20.28 2.14 -34.80
N PHE A 511 19.32 1.58 -35.53
CA PHE A 511 17.89 1.88 -35.42
C PHE A 511 17.17 0.59 -35.01
N ILE A 512 16.44 0.63 -33.90
CA ILE A 512 15.74 -0.52 -33.36
C ILE A 512 14.25 -0.17 -33.23
N ASP A 513 13.37 -1.02 -33.74
CA ASP A 513 11.91 -0.86 -33.62
C ASP A 513 11.24 -2.22 -33.43
N GLY A 514 10.03 -2.24 -32.87
CA GLY A 514 9.26 -3.47 -32.70
C GLY A 514 8.40 -3.49 -31.44
N ASN A 515 8.12 -4.70 -30.94
CA ASN A 515 7.19 -4.94 -29.84
C ASN A 515 7.81 -5.76 -28.72
N ILE A 516 7.36 -5.48 -27.51
CA ILE A 516 7.75 -6.13 -26.27
C ILE A 516 6.46 -6.46 -25.52
N ASP A 517 6.24 -7.74 -25.21
CA ASP A 517 5.15 -8.18 -24.35
C ASP A 517 5.65 -8.21 -22.91
N LEU A 518 5.17 -7.29 -22.07
CA LEU A 518 5.56 -7.16 -20.66
C LEU A 518 4.84 -8.16 -19.75
N VAL A 519 3.73 -8.75 -20.21
CA VAL A 519 2.97 -9.75 -19.46
C VAL A 519 3.63 -11.12 -19.66
N ASP A 520 3.90 -11.48 -20.91
CA ASP A 520 4.53 -12.75 -21.27
C ASP A 520 6.08 -12.68 -21.29
N ARG A 521 6.66 -11.50 -21.04
CA ARG A 521 8.11 -11.22 -21.05
C ARG A 521 8.78 -11.66 -22.36
N ARG A 522 8.22 -11.28 -23.50
CA ARG A 522 8.72 -11.64 -24.85
C ARG A 522 9.18 -10.43 -25.65
N LEU A 523 10.19 -10.62 -26.47
CA LEU A 523 10.79 -9.62 -27.35
C LEU A 523 10.51 -9.96 -28.82
N ASP A 524 10.24 -8.94 -29.62
CA ASP A 524 10.16 -9.02 -31.08
C ASP A 524 10.60 -7.67 -31.68
N LEU A 525 11.91 -7.50 -31.85
CA LEU A 525 12.55 -6.25 -32.26
C LEU A 525 13.40 -6.44 -33.51
N VAL A 526 13.45 -5.43 -34.37
CA VAL A 526 14.32 -5.40 -35.56
C VAL A 526 15.36 -4.31 -35.38
N ALA A 527 16.64 -4.68 -35.43
CA ALA A 527 17.77 -3.76 -35.32
C ALA A 527 18.48 -3.61 -36.67
N ARG A 528 18.56 -2.38 -37.19
CA ARG A 528 19.27 -2.02 -38.43
C ARG A 528 20.53 -1.24 -38.08
N VAL A 529 21.69 -1.82 -38.34
CA VAL A 529 23.00 -1.27 -37.95
C VAL A 529 23.76 -0.78 -39.17
N TYR A 530 24.18 0.49 -39.16
CA TYR A 530 24.94 1.18 -40.20
C TYR A 530 26.32 1.52 -39.67
N ALA A 531 27.39 1.12 -40.37
CA ALA A 531 28.74 1.51 -40.00
C ALA A 531 29.06 2.92 -40.53
N ASP A 532 29.66 3.78 -39.70
CA ASP A 532 30.13 5.09 -40.15
C ASP A 532 31.53 4.96 -40.76
N PHE A 533 31.62 5.10 -42.08
CA PHE A 533 32.87 4.96 -42.83
C PHE A 533 33.69 6.26 -42.92
N GLY A 534 33.27 7.35 -42.26
CA GLY A 534 33.94 8.65 -42.30
C GLY A 534 35.44 8.62 -41.91
N MET A 535 35.88 7.59 -41.18
CA MET A 535 37.28 7.39 -40.78
C MET A 535 38.18 6.70 -41.83
N LEU A 536 37.67 6.23 -42.98
CA LEU A 536 38.49 5.53 -43.98
C LEU A 536 39.07 6.45 -45.08
N LEU A 537 38.61 7.69 -45.20
CA LEU A 537 39.11 8.63 -46.21
C LEU A 537 40.63 8.90 -46.13
N PRO A 538 41.28 9.03 -44.94
CA PRO A 538 42.72 9.27 -44.86
C PRO A 538 43.58 8.10 -45.39
N LEU A 539 43.05 6.87 -45.36
CA LEU A 539 43.76 5.67 -45.83
C LEU A 539 43.78 5.57 -47.36
N ILE A 540 42.80 6.15 -48.05
CA ILE A 540 42.78 6.23 -49.52
C ILE A 540 43.76 7.28 -50.02
N GLY A 541 44.04 8.33 -49.22
CA GLY A 541 44.97 9.40 -49.56
C GLY A 541 46.45 8.99 -49.61
N THR A 542 46.84 7.87 -48.99
CA THR A 542 48.26 7.49 -48.85
C THR A 542 48.82 6.72 -50.06
N VAL A 543 47.95 6.19 -50.94
CA VAL A 543 48.38 5.44 -52.14
C VAL A 543 48.67 6.37 -53.33
N ALA A 544 48.35 7.66 -53.24
CA ALA A 544 48.62 8.66 -54.28
C ALA A 544 50.01 9.34 -54.17
N GLY A 545 50.96 8.71 -53.47
CA GLY A 545 52.30 9.26 -53.19
C GLY A 545 53.38 8.89 -54.21
N GLY A 546 53.17 9.08 -55.51
CA GLY A 546 54.19 8.87 -56.53
C GLY A 546 53.99 9.75 -57.77
N PRO A 547 55.05 10.31 -58.39
CA PRO A 547 54.91 11.13 -59.58
C PRO A 547 54.60 10.22 -60.78
N LEU A 548 53.57 10.59 -61.56
CA LEU A 548 53.05 9.96 -62.78
C LEU A 548 51.88 8.98 -62.56
N VAL A 549 50.67 9.40 -62.96
CA VAL A 549 49.77 8.78 -63.97
C VAL A 549 48.37 9.43 -63.83
N GLY A 550 47.98 10.24 -64.82
CA GLY A 550 46.69 10.94 -64.89
C GLY A 550 45.47 10.08 -65.21
N GLY A 551 45.41 8.83 -64.72
CA GLY A 551 44.34 7.86 -65.02
C GLY A 551 43.61 7.30 -63.79
N ALA A 552 44.17 7.42 -62.57
CA ALA A 552 43.59 6.82 -61.37
C ALA A 552 42.39 7.61 -60.79
N VAL A 553 42.26 8.90 -61.14
CA VAL A 553 41.20 9.78 -60.59
C VAL A 553 39.82 9.41 -61.13
N LEU A 554 39.71 8.95 -62.38
CA LEU A 554 38.42 8.61 -62.99
C LEU A 554 37.85 7.29 -62.43
N ALA A 555 38.67 6.29 -62.13
CA ALA A 555 38.22 5.05 -61.49
C ALA A 555 37.75 5.29 -60.04
N ILE A 556 38.43 6.20 -59.31
CA ILE A 556 37.99 6.63 -57.98
C ILE A 556 36.71 7.47 -58.08
N GLN A 557 36.57 8.36 -59.06
CA GLN A 557 35.33 9.13 -59.26
C GLN A 557 34.13 8.26 -59.64
N GLU A 558 34.31 7.22 -60.45
CA GLU A 558 33.23 6.30 -60.81
C GLU A 558 32.81 5.42 -59.62
N THR A 559 33.79 5.00 -58.80
CA THR A 559 33.54 4.19 -57.59
C THR A 559 32.93 5.04 -56.46
N VAL A 560 33.34 6.30 -56.31
CA VAL A 560 32.74 7.27 -55.37
C VAL A 560 31.33 7.67 -55.82
N LYS A 561 31.09 7.86 -57.13
CA LYS A 561 29.72 8.09 -57.65
C LYS A 561 28.80 6.88 -57.50
N GLN A 562 29.32 5.65 -57.54
CA GLN A 562 28.56 4.45 -57.21
C GLN A 562 28.36 4.27 -55.70
N LEU A 563 29.29 4.73 -54.86
CA LEU A 563 29.13 4.79 -53.40
C LEU A 563 28.12 5.85 -52.96
N ASP A 564 28.09 7.02 -53.63
CA ASP A 564 27.08 8.07 -53.40
C ASP A 564 25.64 7.61 -53.76
N GLN A 565 25.51 6.53 -54.54
CA GLN A 565 24.23 5.92 -54.93
C GLN A 565 23.91 4.62 -54.16
N ALA A 566 24.87 4.09 -53.39
CA ALA A 566 24.67 2.88 -52.60
C ALA A 566 24.16 3.24 -51.21
N THR A 567 22.99 2.72 -50.86
CA THR A 567 22.47 2.70 -49.49
C THR A 567 23.60 2.32 -48.53
N GLU A 568 23.88 3.15 -47.51
CA GLU A 568 24.91 2.89 -46.51
C GLU A 568 24.89 1.40 -46.09
N PRO A 569 26.03 0.66 -46.15
CA PRO A 569 26.07 -0.76 -45.83
C PRO A 569 25.45 -1.02 -44.45
N SER A 570 24.34 -1.75 -44.43
CA SER A 570 23.58 -2.03 -43.21
C SER A 570 23.49 -3.54 -42.96
N VAL A 571 23.48 -3.91 -41.68
CA VAL A 571 23.19 -5.27 -41.23
C VAL A 571 21.92 -5.24 -40.39
N THR A 572 20.95 -6.07 -40.76
CA THR A 572 19.69 -6.21 -40.04
C THR A 572 19.73 -7.42 -39.14
N TYR A 573 19.29 -7.27 -37.89
CA TYR A 573 19.10 -8.34 -36.91
C TYR A 573 17.66 -8.37 -36.44
N HIS A 574 17.14 -9.56 -36.22
CA HIS A 574 15.89 -9.82 -35.51
C HIS A 574 16.26 -10.26 -34.09
N ILE A 575 15.71 -9.59 -33.08
CA ILE A 575 15.89 -9.88 -31.67
C ILE A 575 14.55 -10.40 -31.14
N GLY A 576 14.47 -11.71 -30.93
CA GLY A 576 13.29 -12.42 -30.45
C GLY A 576 13.51 -13.07 -29.08
N GLY A 577 12.57 -13.92 -28.67
CA GLY A 577 12.73 -14.78 -27.49
C GLY A 577 12.13 -14.19 -26.21
N SER A 578 12.58 -14.71 -25.07
CA SER A 578 12.15 -14.25 -23.74
C SER A 578 13.15 -13.27 -23.14
N PHE A 579 12.76 -12.51 -22.12
CA PHE A 579 13.68 -11.56 -21.45
C PHE A 579 14.91 -12.26 -20.88
N ASP A 580 14.72 -13.49 -20.37
CA ASP A 580 15.78 -14.24 -19.70
C ASP A 580 16.67 -15.00 -20.70
N ALA A 581 16.20 -15.14 -21.94
CA ALA A 581 16.92 -15.79 -23.05
C ALA A 581 16.56 -15.12 -24.39
N PRO A 582 17.12 -13.93 -24.69
CA PRO A 582 16.92 -13.27 -25.98
C PRO A 582 17.69 -13.98 -27.10
N GLU A 583 17.09 -14.07 -28.27
CA GLU A 583 17.67 -14.68 -29.47
C GLU A 583 17.95 -13.60 -30.52
N VAL A 584 19.19 -13.50 -31.02
CA VAL A 584 19.59 -12.51 -32.03
C VAL A 584 19.95 -13.21 -33.34
N LEU A 585 19.15 -13.01 -34.38
CA LEU A 585 19.31 -13.64 -35.69
C LEU A 585 19.60 -12.58 -36.75
N ARG A 586 20.67 -12.78 -37.54
CA ARG A 586 20.95 -11.91 -38.69
C ARG A 586 19.96 -12.19 -39.82
N VAL A 587 19.36 -11.14 -40.37
CA VAL A 587 18.47 -11.21 -41.53
C VAL A 587 19.26 -10.85 -42.79
N GLU A 588 19.30 -11.75 -43.77
CA GLU A 588 19.88 -11.46 -45.09
C GLU A 588 18.87 -10.65 -45.93
N VAL A 589 19.26 -9.45 -46.36
CA VAL A 589 18.46 -8.67 -47.31
C VAL A 589 18.71 -9.24 -48.72
N PRO A 590 17.68 -9.66 -49.47
CA PRO A 590 17.86 -10.12 -50.85
C PRO A 590 18.45 -9.00 -51.70
N ALA A 591 19.52 -9.29 -52.45
CA ALA A 591 20.09 -8.33 -53.39
C ALA A 591 19.01 -7.87 -54.39
N PRO A 592 18.92 -6.57 -54.73
CA PRO A 592 17.97 -6.10 -55.72
C PRO A 592 18.21 -6.84 -57.04
N ALA A 593 17.15 -7.45 -57.59
CA ALA A 593 17.21 -8.17 -58.85
C ALA A 593 17.75 -7.23 -59.94
N GLY A 594 19.00 -7.45 -60.36
CA GLY A 594 19.63 -6.71 -61.43
C GLY A 594 18.77 -6.83 -62.69
N GLY A 595 18.18 -5.72 -63.12
CA GLY A 595 17.47 -5.64 -64.38
C GLY A 595 18.39 -6.01 -65.52
N SER A 596 18.17 -7.18 -66.12
CA SER A 596 18.79 -7.56 -67.38
C SER A 596 18.32 -6.59 -68.47
N SER A 597 19.22 -5.73 -68.96
CA SER A 597 19.04 -5.11 -70.26
C SER A 597 19.16 -6.21 -71.32
N ASN A 598 18.10 -6.37 -72.11
CA ASN A 598 18.14 -7.21 -73.31
C ASN A 598 18.05 -6.30 -74.53
N GLY A 599 19.08 -6.40 -75.38
CA GLY A 599 19.02 -6.29 -76.84
C GLY A 599 18.80 -4.92 -77.44
#